data_AF-A0A0Q7W983-F1
#
_entry.id   AF-A0A0Q7W983-F1
#
_cell.length_a   1.000
_cell.length_b   1.000
_cell.length_c   1.000
_cell.angle_alpha   90.00
_cell.angle_beta   90.00
_cell.angle_gamma   90.00
#
_symmetry.space_group_name_H-M   'P 1'
#
loop_
_entity.id
_entity.type
_entity.pdbx_description
1 polymer ?
#
loop_
_entity_poly.entity_id
_entity_poly.type
_entity_poly.pdbx_seq_one_letter_code
_entity_poly.pdbx_strand_id
1 'polypeptide(L)'
;MIAGRTYLALAGLALALTGCATDGAAPAKASYSLGRGTASYDQLRRDSEKCVADGGKIEAKQDGGDPTQLSNYTCVIPRGGK
;
A
#
# COMPACT_ATOMS: atom_id res chain seq x y z
N MET A 1 -2.14 -11.33 -60.32
CA MET A 1 -3.00 -11.71 -59.16
C MET A 1 -2.57 -10.88 -57.97
N ILE A 2 -3.55 -10.37 -57.23
CA ILE A 2 -3.44 -9.33 -56.20
C ILE A 2 -2.83 -9.93 -54.92
N ALA A 3 -1.66 -9.44 -54.49
CA ALA A 3 -1.12 -9.68 -53.15
C ALA A 3 -1.26 -8.35 -52.37
N GLY A 4 -2.24 -8.23 -51.48
CA GLY A 4 -2.02 -8.55 -50.07
C GLY A 4 -1.62 -7.28 -49.31
N ARG A 5 -2.53 -6.30 -49.20
CA ARG A 5 -3.17 -5.91 -47.93
C ARG A 5 -2.19 -5.78 -46.74
N THR A 6 -1.87 -4.52 -46.46
CA THR A 6 -1.82 -3.91 -45.11
C THR A 6 -0.92 -4.56 -44.06
N TYR A 7 0.34 -4.11 -44.02
CA TYR A 7 1.23 -4.25 -42.85
C TYR A 7 1.55 -2.85 -42.30
N LEU A 8 0.62 -2.27 -41.55
CA LEU A 8 0.80 -0.99 -40.86
C LEU A 8 0.16 -1.11 -39.47
N ALA A 9 0.74 -1.95 -38.61
CA ALA A 9 0.30 -2.06 -37.22
C ALA A 9 1.37 -2.73 -36.35
N LEU A 10 2.55 -2.12 -36.20
CA LEU A 10 3.56 -2.60 -35.24
C LEU A 10 4.50 -1.49 -34.73
N ALA A 11 3.97 -0.27 -34.54
CA ALA A 11 4.73 0.88 -34.05
C ALA A 11 4.19 1.46 -32.73
N GLY A 12 3.58 0.64 -31.85
CA GLY A 12 2.77 1.16 -30.74
C GLY A 12 2.96 0.54 -29.36
N LEU A 13 4.04 -0.19 -29.08
CA LEU A 13 4.15 -0.90 -27.79
C LEU A 13 5.56 -0.87 -27.18
N ALA A 14 6.09 0.33 -26.91
CA ALA A 14 7.40 0.46 -26.24
C ALA A 14 7.51 1.58 -25.19
N LEU A 15 6.40 2.19 -24.75
CA LEU A 15 6.43 3.31 -23.80
C LEU A 15 5.40 3.13 -22.68
N ALA A 16 5.61 2.15 -21.80
CA ALA A 16 4.80 2.05 -20.57
C ALA A 16 5.52 1.41 -19.36
N LEU A 17 6.85 1.34 -19.35
CA LEU A 17 7.61 0.83 -18.18
C LEU A 17 8.35 1.90 -17.37
N THR A 18 8.15 3.19 -17.66
CA THR A 18 8.66 4.28 -16.82
C THR A 18 7.55 4.78 -15.90
N GLY A 19 7.29 4.04 -14.83
CA GLY A 19 6.24 4.36 -13.85
C GLY A 19 6.54 3.89 -12.43
N CYS A 20 7.82 3.86 -12.03
CA CYS A 20 8.18 3.70 -10.62
C CYS A 20 9.28 4.71 -10.23
N ALA A 21 9.08 5.97 -10.62
CA ALA A 21 9.76 7.10 -10.02
C ALA A 21 8.67 7.95 -9.38
N THR A 22 8.23 7.56 -8.17
CA THR A 22 7.39 8.43 -7.35
C THR A 22 8.28 9.55 -6.84
N ASP A 23 8.18 10.66 -7.57
CA ASP A 23 8.40 12.04 -7.15
C ASP A 23 8.57 12.23 -5.63
N GLY A 24 9.79 12.57 -5.22
CA GLY A 24 10.17 13.79 -4.48
C GLY A 24 9.47 14.23 -3.19
N ALA A 25 8.27 13.75 -2.86
CA ALA A 25 7.56 14.04 -1.64
C ALA A 25 6.62 12.87 -1.37
N ALA A 26 7.06 11.93 -0.53
CA ALA A 26 6.17 10.86 -0.08
C ALA A 26 4.92 11.54 0.52
N PRO A 27 3.71 11.31 -0.04
CA PRO A 27 2.50 11.88 0.53
C PRO A 27 2.46 11.44 1.99
N ALA A 28 2.23 12.40 2.91
CA ALA A 28 2.13 12.10 4.33
C ALA A 28 1.20 10.90 4.51
N LYS A 29 1.77 9.76 4.89
CA LYS A 29 1.04 8.49 4.91
C LYS A 29 -0.11 8.65 5.89
N ALA A 30 -1.32 8.40 5.41
CA ALA A 30 -2.51 8.50 6.25
C ALA A 30 -2.61 7.25 7.14
N SER A 31 -3.17 7.41 8.33
CA SER A 31 -3.52 6.29 9.20
C SER A 31 -4.36 5.25 8.44
N TYR A 32 -4.09 3.97 8.66
CA TYR A 32 -4.74 2.86 7.97
C TYR A 32 -5.02 1.69 8.92
N SER A 33 -6.09 0.93 8.67
CA SER A 33 -6.37 -0.29 9.41
C SER A 33 -5.49 -1.44 8.92
N LEU A 34 -5.15 -2.38 9.80
CA LEU A 34 -4.33 -3.55 9.46
C LEU A 34 -5.09 -4.62 8.62
N GLY A 35 -6.32 -4.32 8.21
CA GLY A 35 -7.10 -5.19 7.33
C GLY A 35 -7.95 -6.21 8.09
N ARG A 36 -8.13 -7.41 7.54
CA ARG A 36 -8.95 -8.49 8.12
C ARG A 36 -8.09 -9.73 8.37
N GLY A 37 -8.49 -10.54 9.34
CA GLY A 37 -7.81 -11.79 9.67
C GLY A 37 -7.42 -11.84 11.15
N THR A 38 -6.81 -12.95 11.55
CA THR A 38 -6.37 -13.16 12.92
C THR A 38 -5.05 -12.44 13.18
N ALA A 39 -5.01 -11.67 14.26
CA ALA A 39 -3.83 -11.02 14.80
C ALA A 39 -2.90 -12.09 15.39
N SER A 40 -1.90 -12.50 14.60
CA SER A 40 -0.76 -13.30 15.08
C SER A 40 0.39 -12.38 15.45
N TYR A 41 1.21 -12.78 16.42
CA TYR A 41 2.36 -12.00 16.89
C TYR A 41 3.31 -11.62 15.74
N ASP A 42 3.67 -12.58 14.88
CA ASP A 42 4.57 -12.34 13.75
C ASP A 42 4.00 -11.33 12.75
N GLN A 43 2.68 -11.39 12.51
CA GLN A 43 1.99 -10.50 11.58
C GLN A 43 1.95 -9.07 12.17
N LEU A 44 1.50 -8.94 13.41
CA LEU A 44 1.48 -7.67 14.16
C LEU A 44 2.86 -7.04 14.24
N ARG A 45 3.91 -7.84 14.41
CA ARG A 45 5.29 -7.36 14.45
C ARG A 45 5.73 -6.76 13.11
N ARG A 46 5.48 -7.46 12.00
CA ARG A 46 5.77 -6.94 10.64
C ARG A 46 4.97 -5.67 10.33
N ASP A 47 3.68 -5.68 10.64
CA ASP A 47 2.83 -4.53 10.40
C ASP A 47 3.20 -3.35 11.31
N SER A 48 3.70 -3.62 12.52
CA SER A 48 4.24 -2.61 13.43
C SER A 48 5.51 -1.98 12.88
N GLU A 49 6.47 -2.80 12.44
CA GLU A 49 7.71 -2.32 11.80
C GLU A 49 7.40 -1.46 10.57
N LYS A 50 6.42 -1.87 9.76
CA LYS A 50 5.93 -1.08 8.62
C LYS A 50 5.28 0.23 9.06
N CYS A 51 4.39 0.19 10.04
CA CYS A 51 3.73 1.37 10.58
C CYS A 51 4.74 2.38 11.16
N VAL A 52 5.77 1.91 11.86
CA VAL A 52 6.87 2.73 12.39
C VAL A 52 7.71 3.32 11.26
N ALA A 53 8.01 2.54 10.22
CA ALA A 53 8.68 3.05 9.02
C ALA A 53 7.85 4.10 8.28
N ASP A 54 6.52 4.05 8.44
CA ASP A 54 5.58 5.05 7.94
C ASP A 54 5.45 6.29 8.87
N GLY A 55 6.13 6.28 10.01
CA GLY A 55 6.11 7.36 11.02
C GLY A 55 4.94 7.28 12.01
N GLY A 56 4.26 6.14 12.07
CA GLY A 56 3.13 5.89 12.96
C GLY A 56 3.39 4.86 14.05
N LYS A 57 2.31 4.51 14.75
CA LYS A 57 2.26 3.41 15.72
C LYS A 57 0.97 2.63 15.57
N ILE A 58 1.00 1.33 15.85
CA ILE A 58 -0.22 0.53 15.90
C ILE A 58 -0.96 0.84 17.19
N GLU A 59 -2.25 1.13 17.06
CA GLU A 59 -3.20 1.25 18.17
C GLU A 59 -4.35 0.26 17.98
N ALA A 60 -4.73 -0.39 19.08
CA ALA A 60 -5.95 -1.19 19.11
C ALA A 60 -7.17 -0.25 19.20
N LYS A 61 -8.27 -0.63 18.55
CA LYS A 61 -9.56 0.05 18.67
C LYS A 61 -10.04 -0.04 20.11
N GLN A 62 -10.44 1.11 20.67
CA GLN A 62 -10.92 1.20 22.05
C GLN A 62 -12.39 0.79 22.20
N ASP A 63 -13.12 0.61 21.10
CA ASP A 63 -14.56 0.31 21.06
C ASP A 63 -14.94 -1.14 21.46
N GLY A 64 -14.08 -1.87 22.17
CA GLY A 64 -14.41 -3.20 22.69
C GLY A 64 -14.47 -4.31 21.62
N GLY A 65 -13.55 -4.27 20.65
CA GLY A 65 -13.40 -5.32 19.63
C GLY A 65 -12.61 -6.54 20.10
N ASP A 66 -12.65 -7.60 19.31
CA ASP A 66 -11.85 -8.80 19.56
C ASP A 66 -10.34 -8.55 19.29
N PRO A 67 -9.47 -8.67 20.31
CA PRO A 67 -8.03 -8.40 20.16
C PRO A 67 -7.31 -9.46 19.33
N THR A 68 -7.97 -10.56 18.99
CA THR A 68 -7.41 -11.58 18.08
C THR A 68 -7.67 -11.23 16.62
N GLN A 69 -8.32 -10.10 16.30
CA GLN A 69 -8.56 -9.66 14.93
C GLN A 69 -7.74 -8.43 14.53
N LEU A 70 -7.06 -8.52 13.37
CA LEU A 70 -6.29 -7.42 12.78
C LEU A 70 -7.16 -6.19 12.45
N SER A 71 -8.45 -6.38 12.20
CA SER A 71 -9.41 -5.30 11.94
C SER A 71 -9.60 -4.36 13.14
N ASN A 72 -9.23 -4.82 14.34
CA ASN A 72 -9.23 -4.02 15.55
C ASN A 72 -7.90 -3.31 15.78
N TYR A 73 -6.94 -3.40 14.87
CA TYR A 73 -5.68 -2.66 14.93
C TYR A 73 -5.59 -1.66 13.79
N THR A 74 -5.10 -0.46 14.10
CA THR A 74 -4.91 0.64 13.15
C THR A 74 -3.52 1.21 13.30
N CYS A 75 -2.82 1.38 12.20
CA CYS A 75 -1.62 2.20 12.16
C CYS A 75 -2.03 3.68 12.19
N VAL A 76 -1.72 4.36 13.28
CA VAL A 76 -1.99 5.78 13.47
C VAL A 76 -0.74 6.56 13.13
N ILE A 77 -0.79 7.33 12.05
CA ILE A 77 0.31 8.18 11.60
C ILE A 77 -0.06 9.64 11.92
N PRO A 78 0.66 10.30 12.85
CA PRO A 78 0.38 11.68 13.17
C PRO A 78 0.66 12.58 11.96
N ARG A 79 -0.36 13.33 11.53
CA ARG A 79 -0.18 14.36 10.50
C ARG A 79 0.58 15.53 11.10
N GLY A 80 1.90 15.53 10.95
CA GLY A 80 2.78 16.61 11.40
C GLY A 80 3.94 16.17 12.29
N GLY A 81 4.59 15.05 11.95
CA GLY A 81 5.93 14.77 12.45
C GLY A 81 6.87 15.88 11.97
N LYS A 82 7.40 16.64 12.92
CA LYS A 82 8.33 17.75 12.72
C LYS A 82 9.73 17.20 12.54
#